data_AF-A0A954K5N9-F1
#
_entry.id   AF-A0A954K5N9-F1
#
_cell.length_a   1.000
_cell.length_b   1.000
_cell.length_c   1.000
_cell.angle_alpha   90.00
_cell.angle_beta   90.00
_cell.angle_gamma   90.00
#
_symmetry.space_group_name_H-M   'P 1'
#
loop_
_entity.id
_entity.type
_entity.pdbx_description
1 polymer ?
#
loop_
_entity_poly.entity_id
_entity_poly.type
_entity_poly.pdbx_seq_one_letter_code
_entity_poly.pdbx_strand_id
1 'polypeptide(L)' 'PLNVFWAGDTPVISLTNLTIPGLGNAFTSRVMFFEGRYAGTWQHGKVGGNLWGKIEYADQKPETAEEK' A
#
# COMPACT_ATOMS: atom_id res chain seq x y z
N PRO A 1 0.74 -13.19 4.33
CA PRO A 1 -0.07 -12.11 4.95
C PRO A 1 0.74 -10.81 4.95
N LEU A 2 0.10 -9.65 4.78
CA LEU A 2 0.77 -8.34 4.80
C LEU A 2 0.92 -7.87 6.26
N ASN A 3 2.13 -7.48 6.65
CA ASN A 3 2.39 -7.03 8.02
C ASN A 3 2.10 -5.55 8.18
N VAL A 4 1.40 -5.20 9.25
CA VAL A 4 1.15 -3.81 9.67
C VAL A 4 1.75 -3.61 11.05
N PHE A 5 2.67 -2.66 11.15
CA PHE A 5 3.25 -2.21 12.41
C PHE A 5 2.64 -0.86 12.78
N TRP A 6 2.73 -0.49 14.06
CA TRP A 6 2.17 0.75 14.56
C TRP A 6 3.27 1.60 15.20
N ALA A 7 3.30 2.88 14.84
CA ALA A 7 4.10 3.91 15.49
C ALA A 7 3.13 4.87 16.18
N GLY A 8 2.78 4.58 17.42
CA GLY A 8 1.66 5.26 18.08
C GLY A 8 0.34 4.97 17.37
N ASP A 9 -0.35 6.01 16.92
CA ASP A 9 -1.60 5.96 16.17
C ASP A 9 -1.41 5.82 14.65
N THR A 10 -0.16 5.74 14.19
CA THR A 10 0.19 5.75 12.78
C THR A 10 0.51 4.33 12.29
N PRO A 11 -0.33 3.72 11.42
CA PRO A 11 -0.06 2.40 10.86
C PRO A 11 1.01 2.47 9.75
N VAL A 12 1.88 1.48 9.75
CA VAL A 12 2.99 1.30 8.81
C VAL A 12 2.90 -0.09 8.18
N ILE A 13 2.52 -0.15 6.91
CA ILE A 13 2.59 -1.37 6.10
C ILE A 13 4.06 -1.70 5.84
N SER A 14 4.45 -2.94 6.13
CA SER A 14 5.81 -3.43 5.92
C SER A 14 5.83 -4.71 5.11
N LEU A 15 6.43 -4.61 3.93
CA LEU A 15 6.75 -5.74 3.07
C LEU A 15 8.26 -5.95 3.08
N THR A 16 8.73 -7.18 3.32
CA THR A 16 10.17 -7.48 3.33
C THR A 16 10.44 -8.67 2.45
N ASN A 17 11.31 -8.47 1.45
CA ASN A 17 11.82 -9.50 0.56
C ASN A 17 10.75 -10.41 -0.05
N LEU A 18 9.60 -9.85 -0.44
CA LEU A 18 8.52 -10.61 -1.06
C LEU A 18 8.91 -10.99 -2.49
N THR A 19 8.67 -12.25 -2.83
CA THR A 19 8.64 -12.71 -4.22
C THR A 19 7.22 -12.66 -4.74
N ILE A 20 7.03 -11.96 -5.86
CA ILE A 20 5.74 -11.89 -6.57
C ILE A 20 5.89 -12.70 -7.86
N PRO A 21 5.15 -13.82 -8.03
CA PRO A 21 5.17 -14.59 -9.26
C PRO A 21 4.90 -13.71 -10.49
N GLY A 22 5.76 -13.80 -11.50
CA GLY A 22 5.66 -13.00 -12.73
C GLY A 22 6.17 -11.55 -12.64
N LEU A 23 6.39 -11.00 -11.44
CA LEU A 23 6.93 -9.64 -11.25
C LEU A 23 8.36 -9.63 -10.67
N GLY A 24 8.85 -10.77 -10.16
CA GLY A 24 10.22 -10.92 -9.69
C GLY A 24 10.34 -11.08 -8.17
N ASN A 25 11.58 -11.00 -7.68
CA ASN A 25 11.93 -11.28 -6.30
C ASN A 25 12.31 -10.01 -5.53
N ALA A 26 12.39 -10.12 -4.21
CA ALA A 26 12.96 -9.10 -3.32
C ALA A 26 12.26 -7.73 -3.34
N PHE A 27 10.92 -7.74 -3.41
CA PHE A 27 10.14 -6.53 -3.16
C PHE A 27 10.13 -6.18 -1.68
N THR A 28 10.51 -4.94 -1.37
CA THR A 28 10.49 -4.40 -0.02
C THR A 28 9.81 -3.03 -0.04
N SER A 29 8.92 -2.78 0.91
CA SER A 29 8.28 -1.48 1.08
C SER A 29 8.01 -1.16 2.55
N ARG A 30 7.99 0.14 2.84
CA ARG A 30 7.58 0.70 4.13
C ARG A 30 6.68 1.87 3.82
N VAL A 31 5.38 1.77 4.16
CA VAL A 31 4.39 2.80 3.83
C VAL A 31 3.60 3.15 5.08
N MET A 32 3.69 4.40 5.52
CA MET A 32 2.93 4.93 6.65
C MET A 32 1.71 5.70 6.16
N PHE A 33 0.65 5.70 6.97
CA PHE A 33 -0.61 6.38 6.69
C PHE A 33 -0.97 7.30 7.85
N PHE A 34 -1.21 8.58 7.57
CA PHE A 34 -1.58 9.56 8.58
C PHE A 34 -2.46 10.65 7.97
N GLU A 35 -3.56 11.00 8.62
CA GLU A 35 -4.49 12.08 8.23
C GLU A 35 -4.83 12.13 6.73
N GLY A 36 -5.28 11.01 6.16
CA GLY A 36 -5.71 10.94 4.75
C GLY A 36 -4.56 11.04 3.74
N ARG A 37 -3.32 10.85 4.17
CA ARG A 37 -2.13 10.80 3.30
C ARG A 37 -1.35 9.52 3.54
N TYR A 38 -0.54 9.15 2.56
CA TYR A 38 0.46 8.10 2.71
C TYR A 38 1.82 8.59 2.23
N ALA A 39 2.87 8.02 2.82
CA ALA A 39 4.24 8.25 2.42
C ALA A 39 5.08 7.00 2.70
N GLY A 40 6.15 6.79 1.95
CA GLY A 40 6.97 5.61 2.14
C GLY A 40 8.03 5.40 1.06
N THR A 41 8.68 4.24 1.17
CA THR A 41 9.70 3.78 0.23
C THR A 41 9.32 2.44 -0.36
N TRP A 42 9.87 2.18 -1.55
CA TRP A 42 9.83 0.87 -2.18
C TRP A 42 11.20 0.55 -2.80
N GLN A 43 11.48 -0.74 -2.88
CA GLN A 43 12.68 -1.27 -3.53
C GLN A 43 12.38 -2.61 -4.20
N HIS A 44 12.96 -2.79 -5.37
CA HIS A 44 13.04 -4.04 -6.11
C HIS A 44 14.48 -4.22 -6.63
N GLY A 45 15.23 -5.13 -5.99
CA GLY A 45 16.64 -5.34 -6.32
C GLY A 45 17.47 -4.06 -6.16
N LYS A 46 18.03 -3.54 -7.26
CA LYS A 46 18.84 -2.31 -7.30
C LYS A 46 18.04 -1.03 -7.57
N VAL A 47 16.74 -1.15 -7.87
CA VAL A 47 15.87 -0.03 -8.19
C VAL A 47 14.97 0.24 -6.99
N GLY A 48 14.69 1.51 -6.71
CA GLY A 48 13.77 1.89 -5.66
C GLY A 48 13.42 3.37 -5.74
N GLY A 49 12.60 3.81 -4.80
CA GLY A 49 12.20 5.20 -4.74
C GLY A 49 11.24 5.49 -3.59
N ASN A 50 10.67 6.68 -3.66
CA ASN A 50 9.66 7.15 -2.72
C ASN A 50 8.27 7.01 -3.34
N LEU A 51 7.27 6.83 -2.48
CA LEU A 51 5.86 6.84 -2.83
C LEU A 51 5.11 7.69 -1.81
N TRP A 52 4.27 8.60 -2.29
CA TRP A 52 3.52 9.53 -1.45
C TRP A 52 2.30 10.06 -2.18
N GLY A 53 1.28 10.42 -1.43
CA GLY A 53 0.06 10.98 -2.02
C GLY A 53 -1.05 11.24 -1.00
N LYS A 54 -2.15 11.79 -1.51
CA LYS A 54 -3.42 11.91 -0.80
C LYS A 54 -4.29 10.68 -1.07
N ILE A 55 -5.03 10.26 -0.07
CA ILE A 55 -6.01 9.17 -0.16
C ILE A 55 -7.36 9.80 -0.53
N GLU A 56 -7.93 9.36 -1.64
CA GLU A 56 -9.27 9.77 -2.09
C GLU A 56 -10.17 8.54 -2.11
N TYR A 57 -11.42 8.72 -1.70
CA TYR A 57 -12.43 7.68 -1.88
C TYR A 57 -12.88 7.69 -3.34
N ALA A 58 -12.97 6.51 -3.95
CA ALA A 58 -13.65 6.38 -5.22
C ALA A 58 -15.12 6.78 -5.01
N ASP A 59 -15.69 7.53 -5.96
CA ASP A 59 -17.13 7.79 -5.97
C ASP A 59 -17.86 6.45 -5.85
N GLN A 60 -18.69 6.30 -4.82
CA GLN A 60 -19.49 5.09 -4.67
C GLN A 60 -20.40 5.01 -5.90
N LYS A 61 -20.14 4.06 -6.80
CA LYS A 61 -21.11 3.72 -7.84
C LYS A 61 -22.35 3.23 -7.10
N PRO A 62 -23.51 3.88 -7.21
CA PRO A 62 -24.71 3.39 -6.55
C PRO A 62 -24.97 1.97 -7.05
N GLU A 63 -25.06 1.04 -6.10
CA GLU A 63 -25.44 -0.36 -6.31
C GLU A 63 -26.81 -0.35 -6.99
N THR A 64 -26.82 -0.50 -8.31
CA THR A 64 -28.06 -0.51 -9.08
C THR A 64 -28.67 -1.88 -8.87
N ALA A 65 -29.73 -1.87 -8.06
CA ALA A 65 -30.76 -2.88 -7.84
C ALA A 65 -30.71 -4.11 -8.76
N GLU A 66 -30.71 -5.29 -8.13
CA GLU A 66 -31.20 -6.54 -8.70
C GLU A 66 -32.53 -6.28 -9.45
N GLU A 67 -32.52 -6.50 -10.77
CA GLU A 67 -33.76 -6.61 -11.54
C GLU A 67 -34.15 -8.09 -11.60
N LYS A 68 -35.34 -8.37 -11.04
CA LYS A 68 -36.04 -9.65 -11.03
C LYS A 68 -36.45 -10.11 -12.42
#